data_AF-A0A1X6YB41-F1
#
_entry.id   AF-A0A1X6YB41-F1
#
_cell.length_a   1.000
_cell.length_b   1.000
_cell.length_c   1.000
_cell.angle_alpha   90.00
_cell.angle_beta   90.00
_cell.angle_gamma   90.00
#
_symmetry.space_group_name_H-M   'P 1'
#
loop_
_entity.id
_entity.type
_entity.pdbx_description
1 polymer ?
#
loop_
_entity_poly.entity_id
_entity_poly.type
_entity_poly.pdbx_seq_one_letter_code
_entity_poly.pdbx_strand_id
1 'polypeptide(L)'
;MTFHRSISVIGLLLALSACDEFPELDAAASDQAKKAPYPELVPTARITSQATVNQITLETSESVQGQSDGLQQSAGGLNQSPSGVNEALETRIESLQERAERLREQE
;
A
#
# COMPACT_ATOMS: atom_id res chain seq x y z
N MET A 1 -9.03 4.24 36.47
CA MET A 1 -8.29 4.71 35.27
C MET A 1 -6.90 4.06 35.09
N THR A 2 -6.47 3.11 35.93
CA THR A 2 -5.20 2.39 35.77
C THR A 2 -5.32 1.14 34.88
N PHE A 3 -6.49 0.49 34.88
CA PHE A 3 -6.73 -0.76 34.14
C PHE A 3 -6.60 -0.62 32.61
N HIS A 4 -7.12 0.47 32.02
CA HIS A 4 -6.99 0.73 30.58
C HIS A 4 -5.54 1.00 30.15
N ARG A 5 -4.74 1.62 31.03
CA ARG A 5 -3.33 1.91 30.76
C ARG A 5 -2.50 0.63 30.72
N SER A 6 -2.79 -0.31 31.61
CA SER A 6 -2.14 -1.62 31.62
C SER A 6 -2.50 -2.47 30.40
N ILE A 7 -3.76 -2.46 29.95
CA ILE A 7 -4.21 -3.20 28.75
C ILE A 7 -3.48 -2.70 27.50
N SER A 8 -3.31 -1.39 27.35
CA SER A 8 -2.60 -0.79 26.20
C SER A 8 -1.11 -1.14 26.18
N VAL A 9 -0.44 -1.15 27.34
CA VAL A 9 0.98 -1.53 27.45
C VAL A 9 1.17 -3.03 27.14
N ILE A 10 0.29 -3.89 27.62
CA ILE A 10 0.34 -5.33 27.35
C ILE A 10 0.13 -5.61 25.85
N GLY A 11 -0.82 -4.92 25.21
CA GLY A 11 -1.05 -5.05 23.77
C GLY A 11 0.17 -4.62 22.93
N LEU A 12 0.84 -3.54 23.33
CA LEU A 12 2.06 -3.08 22.66
C LEU A 12 3.20 -4.10 22.79
N LEU A 13 3.41 -4.68 23.98
CA LEU A 13 4.45 -5.67 24.21
C LEU A 13 4.20 -6.97 23.41
N LEU A 14 2.95 -7.41 23.29
CA LEU A 14 2.56 -8.57 22.46
C LEU A 14 2.79 -8.32 20.97
N ALA A 15 2.56 -7.10 20.48
CA ALA A 15 2.83 -6.75 19.09
C ALA A 15 4.33 -6.74 18.77
N LEU A 16 5.18 -6.36 19.73
CA LEU A 16 6.64 -6.38 19.55
C LEU A 16 7.20 -7.81 19.52
N SER A 17 6.66 -8.75 20.29
CA SER A 17 7.12 -10.16 20.27
C SER A 17 6.70 -10.91 19.00
N ALA A 18 5.63 -10.49 18.33
CA ALA A 18 5.19 -11.10 17.07
C ALA A 18 6.12 -10.81 15.87
N CYS A 19 7.03 -9.83 15.99
CA CYS A 19 7.97 -9.48 14.94
C CYS A 19 9.29 -10.27 14.99
N ASP A 20 9.50 -11.16 15.97
CA ASP A 20 10.75 -11.91 16.14
C ASP A 20 10.62 -13.41 15.83
N GLU A 21 9.40 -13.89 15.53
CA GLU A 21 9.19 -15.30 15.22
C GLU A 21 9.58 -15.58 13.75
N PHE A 22 10.89 -15.66 13.50
CA PHE A 22 11.42 -16.17 12.24
C PHE A 22 11.14 -17.67 12.18
N PRO A 23 10.29 -18.15 11.26
CA PRO A 23 9.97 -19.56 11.18
C PRO A 23 11.24 -20.37 10.87
N GLU A 24 11.40 -21.53 11.52
CA GLU A 24 12.51 -22.43 11.26
C GLU A 24 12.48 -22.91 9.80
N LEU A 25 13.30 -22.27 8.95
CA LEU A 25 13.36 -22.55 7.52
C LEU A 25 13.77 -24.01 7.23
N ASP A 26 14.59 -24.58 8.11
CA ASP A 26 15.06 -25.98 8.02
C ASP A 26 13.96 -27.01 8.30
N ALA A 27 12.92 -26.62 9.06
CA ALA A 27 11.74 -27.45 9.28
C ALA A 27 10.83 -27.47 8.05
N ALA A 28 10.84 -26.40 7.24
CA ALA A 28 10.11 -26.32 5.98
C ALA A 28 10.79 -27.09 4.83
N ALA A 29 12.08 -27.40 4.95
CA ALA A 29 12.81 -28.20 3.97
C ALA A 29 12.46 -29.70 4.09
N SER A 30 11.89 -30.26 3.03
CA SER A 30 11.60 -31.70 2.95
C SER A 30 12.87 -32.56 3.04
N ASP A 31 12.75 -33.80 3.50
CA ASP A 31 13.88 -34.74 3.53
C ASP A 31 14.51 -34.97 2.15
N GLN A 32 13.71 -34.84 1.10
CA GLN A 32 14.19 -34.90 -0.28
C GLN A 32 15.03 -33.67 -0.65
N ALA A 33 14.63 -32.47 -0.22
CA ALA A 33 15.40 -31.24 -0.45
C ALA A 33 16.74 -31.28 0.29
N LYS A 34 16.78 -31.80 1.52
CA LYS A 34 18.01 -31.95 2.32
C LYS A 34 19.04 -32.90 1.70
N LYS A 35 18.57 -33.89 0.94
CA LYS A 35 19.41 -34.88 0.24
C LYS A 35 19.63 -34.54 -1.23
N ALA A 36 19.10 -33.41 -1.70
CA ALA A 36 19.26 -33.01 -3.09
C ALA A 36 20.73 -32.77 -3.41
N PRO A 37 21.21 -33.17 -4.60
CA PRO A 37 22.55 -32.84 -5.04
C PRO A 37 22.72 -31.32 -5.07
N TYR A 38 23.91 -30.86 -4.69
CA TYR A 38 24.25 -29.46 -4.77
C TYR A 38 24.11 -28.97 -6.22
N PRO A 39 23.47 -27.81 -6.47
CA PRO A 39 23.21 -27.35 -7.83
C PRO A 39 24.52 -27.01 -8.56
N GLU A 40 24.49 -27.16 -9.87
CA GLU A 40 25.58 -26.70 -10.72
C GLU A 40 25.61 -25.17 -10.73
N LEU A 41 26.73 -24.59 -10.30
CA LEU A 41 26.89 -23.14 -10.25
C LEU A 41 27.07 -22.59 -11.66
N VAL A 42 26.06 -21.87 -12.16
CA VAL A 42 26.16 -21.16 -13.43
C VAL A 42 27.02 -19.90 -13.29
N PRO A 43 27.82 -19.54 -14.31
CA PRO A 43 28.63 -18.33 -14.27
C PRO A 43 27.78 -17.08 -14.04
N THR A 44 28.17 -16.26 -13.05
CA THR A 44 27.47 -15.03 -12.66
C THR A 44 27.32 -14.05 -13.82
N ALA A 45 28.27 -14.04 -14.76
CA ALA A 45 28.22 -13.22 -15.97
C ALA A 45 26.93 -13.42 -16.79
N ARG A 46 26.35 -14.64 -16.82
CA ARG A 46 25.07 -14.90 -17.51
C ARG A 46 23.85 -14.33 -16.77
N ILE A 47 23.95 -14.17 -15.46
CA ILE A 47 22.90 -13.61 -14.61
C ILE A 47 22.96 -12.09 -14.70
N THR A 48 24.17 -11.51 -14.60
CA THR A 48 24.37 -10.06 -14.59
C THR A 48 24.16 -9.41 -15.95
N SER A 49 24.39 -10.12 -17.06
CA SER A 49 24.10 -9.60 -18.41
C SER A 49 22.61 -9.26 -18.60
N GLN A 50 21.71 -9.97 -17.91
CA GLN A 50 20.28 -9.71 -17.93
C GLN A 50 19.88 -8.64 -16.90
N ALA A 51 20.61 -8.55 -15.79
CA ALA A 51 20.35 -7.57 -14.73
C ALA A 51 20.57 -6.10 -15.16
N THR A 52 21.34 -5.86 -16.23
CA THR A 52 21.59 -4.50 -16.76
C THR A 52 20.30 -3.82 -17.24
N VAL A 53 19.29 -4.60 -17.65
CA VAL A 53 18.03 -4.08 -18.20
C VAL A 53 17.11 -3.50 -17.11
N ASN A 54 17.28 -3.87 -15.85
CA ASN A 54 16.36 -3.54 -14.77
C ASN A 54 17.06 -2.80 -13.61
N GLN A 55 18.03 -1.94 -13.94
CA GLN A 55 18.73 -1.13 -12.95
C GLN A 55 17.98 0.18 -12.70
N ILE A 56 17.86 0.55 -11.43
CA ILE A 56 17.40 1.88 -11.04
C ILE A 56 18.48 2.88 -11.45
N THR A 57 18.17 3.70 -12.45
CA THR A 57 19.00 4.84 -12.86
C THR A 57 18.61 6.09 -12.08
N LEU A 58 19.46 7.12 -12.12
CA LEU A 58 19.12 8.44 -11.55
C LEU A 58 17.83 8.99 -12.17
N GLU A 59 17.66 8.87 -13.48
CA GLU A 59 16.44 9.25 -14.19
C GLU A 59 15.19 8.51 -13.67
N THR A 60 15.30 7.20 -13.41
CA THR A 60 14.19 6.41 -12.88
C THR A 60 13.83 6.87 -11.46
N SER A 61 14.84 7.20 -10.64
CA SER A 61 14.61 7.70 -9.28
C SER A 61 13.92 9.07 -9.27
N GLU A 62 14.31 9.98 -10.16
CA GLU A 62 13.67 11.30 -10.30
C GLU A 62 12.22 11.17 -10.80
N SER A 63 11.98 10.27 -11.77
CA SER A 63 10.63 9.99 -12.28
C SER A 63 9.70 9.40 -11.20
N VAL A 64 10.20 8.47 -10.39
CA VAL A 64 9.43 7.89 -9.26
C VAL A 64 9.17 8.95 -8.19
N GLN A 65 10.15 9.80 -7.88
CA GLN A 65 9.98 10.89 -6.92
C GLN A 65 8.93 11.89 -7.38
N GLY A 66 8.97 12.32 -8.65
CA GLY A 66 7.98 13.22 -9.22
C GLY A 66 6.56 12.65 -9.20
N GLN A 67 6.41 11.34 -9.45
CA GLN A 67 5.13 10.64 -9.31
C GLN A 67 4.63 10.62 -7.86
N SER A 68 5.51 10.31 -6.91
CA SER A 68 5.19 10.34 -5.48
C SER A 68 4.72 11.73 -5.05
N ASP A 69 5.45 12.78 -5.43
CA ASP A 69 5.12 14.16 -5.06
C ASP A 69 3.77 14.59 -5.65
N GLY A 70 3.51 14.25 -6.91
CA GLY A 70 2.21 14.54 -7.55
C GLY A 70 1.04 13.81 -6.89
N LEU A 71 1.23 12.55 -6.50
CA LEU A 71 0.23 11.79 -5.76
C LEU A 71 0.01 12.36 -4.36
N GLN A 72 1.07 12.75 -3.65
CA GLN A 72 0.98 13.36 -2.33
C GLN A 72 0.26 14.72 -2.37
N GLN A 73 0.54 15.54 -3.37
CA GLN A 73 -0.16 16.82 -3.57
C GLN A 73 -1.65 16.60 -3.86
N SER A 74 -1.97 15.62 -4.70
CA SER A 74 -3.36 15.26 -5.02
C SER A 74 -4.09 14.76 -3.77
N ALA A 75 -3.46 13.88 -2.99
CA ALA A 75 -4.00 13.37 -1.73
C ALA A 75 -4.18 14.49 -0.69
N GLY A 76 -3.23 15.42 -0.60
CA GLY A 76 -3.34 16.59 0.27
C GLY A 76 -4.55 17.48 -0.06
N GLY A 77 -4.85 17.67 -1.35
CA GLY A 77 -6.04 18.39 -1.79
C GLY A 77 -7.35 17.67 -1.42
N LEU A 78 -7.39 16.34 -1.58
CA LEU A 78 -8.56 15.54 -1.20
C LEU A 78 -8.77 15.51 0.32
N ASN A 79 -7.69 15.36 1.10
CA ASN A 79 -7.75 15.26 2.55
C ASN A 79 -8.08 16.61 3.23
N GLN A 80 -7.78 17.73 2.57
CA GLN A 80 -8.18 19.07 3.01
C GLN A 80 -9.61 19.43 2.62
N SER A 81 -10.26 18.63 1.78
CA SER A 81 -11.62 18.85 1.32
C SER A 81 -12.67 17.88 1.89
N PRO A 82 -12.69 17.54 3.20
CA PRO A 82 -13.65 16.58 3.75
C PRO A 82 -15.07 17.16 3.94
N SER A 83 -15.23 18.48 3.96
CA SER A 83 -16.55 19.14 4.11
C SER A 83 -17.08 19.75 2.80
N GLY A 84 -16.23 20.45 2.03
CA GLY A 84 -16.69 21.21 0.86
C GLY A 84 -17.22 20.38 -0.31
N VAL A 85 -16.69 19.16 -0.53
CA VAL A 85 -17.16 18.28 -1.62
C VAL A 85 -18.49 17.62 -1.27
N ASN A 86 -18.70 17.25 -0.01
CA ASN A 86 -19.97 16.70 0.45
C ASN A 86 -21.07 17.76 0.46
N GLU A 87 -20.79 18.97 0.96
CA GLU A 87 -21.76 20.07 1.00
C GLU A 87 -22.14 20.56 -0.41
N ALA A 88 -21.16 20.64 -1.32
CA ALA A 88 -21.43 20.94 -2.74
C ALA A 88 -22.20 19.83 -3.47
N LEU A 89 -22.03 18.57 -3.06
CA LEU A 89 -22.78 17.44 -3.60
C LEU A 89 -24.24 17.48 -3.13
N GLU A 90 -24.48 17.74 -1.85
CA GLU A 90 -25.83 17.90 -1.29
C GLU A 90 -26.61 19.02 -2.00
N THR A 91 -25.97 20.18 -2.17
CA THR A 91 -26.57 21.31 -2.91
C THR A 91 -26.91 20.95 -4.35
N ARG A 92 -26.06 20.16 -5.03
CA ARG A 92 -26.32 19.69 -6.40
C ARG A 92 -27.45 18.69 -6.45
N ILE A 93 -27.55 17.77 -5.48
CA ILE A 93 -28.65 16.80 -5.40
C ILE A 93 -29.99 17.54 -5.28
N GLU A 94 -30.09 18.53 -4.40
CA GLU A 94 -31.30 19.32 -4.22
C GLU A 94 -31.70 20.07 -5.50
N SER A 95 -30.75 20.72 -6.17
CA SER A 95 -31.01 21.41 -7.44
C SER A 95 -31.46 20.47 -8.58
N LEU A 96 -30.98 19.22 -8.58
CA LEU A 96 -31.37 18.22 -9.57
C LEU A 96 -32.78 17.67 -9.28
N GLN A 97 -33.17 17.55 -8.02
CA GLN A 97 -34.51 17.14 -7.62
C GLN A 97 -35.56 18.18 -8.02
N GLU A 98 -35.32 19.46 -7.72
CA GLU A 98 -36.22 20.55 -8.12
C GLU A 98 -36.37 20.63 -9.65
N ARG A 99 -35.27 20.40 -10.39
CA ARG A 99 -35.30 20.37 -11.85
C ARG A 99 -36.04 19.15 -12.39
N ALA A 100 -35.95 18.00 -11.72
CA ALA A 100 -36.69 16.80 -12.10
C ALA A 100 -38.21 16.97 -11.86
N GLU A 101 -38.60 17.64 -10.78
CA GLU A 101 -40.02 17.96 -10.52
C GLU A 101 -40.59 18.91 -11.57
N ARG A 102 -39.85 19.97 -11.93
CA ARG A 102 -40.24 20.88 -13.03
C ARG A 102 -40.44 20.18 -14.37
N LEU A 103 -39.67 19.13 -14.65
CA LEU A 103 -39.82 18.35 -15.88
C LEU A 103 -41.06 17.47 -15.86
N ARG A 104 -41.46 16.94 -14.69
CA ARG A 104 -42.68 16.13 -14.53
C ARG A 104 -43.95 16.95 -14.70
N GLU A 105 -43.92 18.24 -14.42
CA GLU A 105 -45.04 19.16 -14.64
C GLU A 105 -45.20 19.61 -16.11
N GLN A 106 -44.21 19.32 -16.96
CA GLN A 106 -44.23 19.67 -18.39
C GLN A 106 -44.69 18.51 -19.30
N GLU A 107 -44.89 17.31 -18.74
CA GLU A 107 -45.52 16.15 -19.41
C GLU A 107 -47.01 16.06 -19.10
#